data_AF-A0A1V4KEB1-F1
#
_entry.id   AF-A0A1V4KEB1-F1
#
_cell.length_a   1.000
_cell.length_b   1.000
_cell.length_c   1.000
_cell.angle_alpha   90.00
_cell.angle_beta   90.00
_cell.angle_gamma   90.00
#
_symmetry.space_group_name_H-M   'P 1'
#
loop_
_entity.id
_entity.type
_entity.pdbx_description
1 polymer ?
#
loop_
_entity_poly.entity_id
_entity_poly.type
_entity_poly.pdbx_seq_one_letter_code
_entity_poly.pdbx_strand_id
1 'polypeptide(L)'
;MALALVEARGQQWEPVREELRGSHWVEGAVVSLTRWVDNLTAVVAPAPWGAEAGAGRWLQPLSAGELGVLPPSQLVELVQWSDLILFDYLTANFDRLVSNFFSLQWDPRVMGRATSNLLRAPDGGLVFMDNEAGLVHGYRLLAMWDPYNESLLRSICVFREGTARRVAELHRRRSAAAELRRRYRAREPLWARLGFLSERQAELLQARVDFVHRHIAHCRAQAAML
;
A
#
# COMPACT_ATOMS: atom_id res chain seq x y z
N MET A 1 0.93 -13.41 5.07
CA MET A 1 -0.48 -13.77 4.87
C MET A 1 -0.53 -15.10 4.15
N ALA A 2 -1.36 -16.01 4.61
CA ALA A 2 -1.65 -17.28 3.96
C ALA A 2 -3.15 -17.50 4.02
N LEU A 3 -3.75 -18.08 2.98
CA LEU A 3 -5.14 -18.50 3.06
C LEU A 3 -5.24 -19.88 3.70
N ALA A 4 -6.30 -20.09 4.45
CA ALA A 4 -6.63 -21.39 5.03
C ALA A 4 -8.11 -21.70 4.80
N LEU A 5 -8.41 -23.00 4.77
CA LEU A 5 -9.78 -23.48 4.89
C LEU A 5 -10.13 -23.63 6.36
N VAL A 6 -11.31 -23.15 6.73
CA VAL A 6 -11.90 -23.45 8.03
C VAL A 6 -12.29 -24.92 8.02
N GLU A 7 -11.47 -25.73 8.66
CA GLU A 7 -11.68 -27.17 8.77
C GLU A 7 -11.58 -27.53 10.24
N ALA A 8 -12.68 -27.44 11.00
CA ALA A 8 -12.63 -27.53 12.46
C ALA A 8 -12.04 -28.85 12.98
N ARG A 9 -11.93 -29.86 12.11
CA ARG A 9 -11.28 -31.16 12.37
C ARG A 9 -9.78 -31.20 12.07
N GLY A 10 -9.27 -30.28 11.27
CA GLY A 10 -7.86 -30.21 10.87
C GLY A 10 -6.90 -29.93 12.02
N GLN A 11 -5.67 -30.44 11.91
CA GLN A 11 -4.64 -30.32 12.96
C GLN A 11 -4.29 -28.86 13.29
N GLN A 12 -4.32 -27.96 12.30
CA GLN A 12 -4.01 -26.54 12.49
C GLN A 12 -4.97 -25.83 13.46
N TRP A 13 -6.19 -26.35 13.63
CA TRP A 13 -7.24 -25.78 14.47
C TRP A 13 -7.38 -26.51 15.81
N GLU A 14 -6.63 -27.59 16.04
CA GLU A 14 -6.73 -28.39 17.26
C GLU A 14 -6.54 -27.57 18.56
N PRO A 15 -5.56 -26.64 18.65
CA PRO A 15 -5.35 -25.86 19.86
C PRO A 15 -6.46 -24.85 20.18
N VAL A 16 -7.30 -24.52 19.20
CA VAL A 16 -8.34 -23.47 19.29
C VAL A 16 -9.71 -23.98 18.87
N ARG A 17 -9.95 -25.29 19.02
CA ARG A 17 -11.09 -25.99 18.42
C ARG A 17 -12.43 -25.53 19.02
N GLU A 18 -12.48 -25.31 20.33
CA GLU A 18 -13.71 -24.90 21.01
C GLU A 18 -14.04 -23.43 20.70
N GLU A 19 -13.03 -22.57 20.65
CA GLU A 19 -13.15 -21.18 20.23
C GLU A 19 -13.64 -21.09 18.79
N LEU A 20 -13.09 -21.93 17.90
CA LEU A 20 -13.52 -22.00 16.51
C LEU A 20 -15.00 -22.41 16.39
N ARG A 21 -15.47 -23.39 17.19
CA ARG A 21 -16.90 -23.76 17.22
C ARG A 21 -17.77 -22.60 17.70
N GLY A 22 -17.31 -21.84 18.69
CA GLY A 22 -18.01 -20.65 19.21
C GLY A 22 -17.95 -19.44 18.28
N SER A 23 -17.03 -19.40 17.32
CA SER A 23 -16.81 -18.26 16.41
C SER A 23 -17.84 -18.14 15.28
N HIS A 24 -18.71 -19.14 15.10
CA HIS A 24 -19.64 -19.25 13.98
C HIS A 24 -18.98 -19.20 12.59
N TRP A 25 -17.68 -19.51 12.48
CA TRP A 25 -17.02 -19.63 11.19
C TRP A 25 -17.62 -20.80 10.41
N VAL A 26 -17.88 -20.56 9.12
CA VAL A 26 -18.49 -21.56 8.24
C VAL A 26 -17.44 -22.58 7.82
N GLU A 27 -17.69 -23.86 8.08
CA GLU A 27 -16.83 -24.96 7.61
C GLU A 27 -16.64 -24.88 6.09
N GLY A 28 -15.40 -25.01 5.63
CA GLY A 28 -15.02 -24.90 4.22
C GLY A 28 -14.86 -23.47 3.71
N ALA A 29 -15.14 -22.44 4.53
CA ALA A 29 -14.85 -21.06 4.17
C ALA A 29 -13.35 -20.82 4.00
N VAL A 30 -13.00 -19.91 3.09
CA VAL A 30 -11.62 -19.44 2.93
C VAL A 30 -11.42 -18.25 3.86
N VAL A 31 -10.43 -18.34 4.74
CA VAL A 31 -10.02 -17.26 5.64
C VAL A 31 -8.60 -16.80 5.33
N SER A 32 -8.32 -15.54 5.62
CA SER A 32 -6.97 -14.99 5.53
C SER A 32 -6.31 -15.00 6.90
N LEU A 33 -5.16 -15.67 7.00
CA LEU A 33 -4.36 -15.71 8.22
C LEU A 33 -3.13 -14.82 8.05
N THR A 34 -3.03 -13.81 8.90
CA THR A 34 -1.87 -12.93 8.98
C THR A 34 -1.02 -13.37 10.16
N ARG A 35 0.27 -13.64 9.88
CA ARG A 35 1.24 -13.97 10.91
C ARG A 35 1.35 -12.79 11.87
N TRP A 36 1.25 -13.07 13.16
CA TRP A 36 1.53 -12.11 14.22
C TRP A 36 3.01 -11.66 14.18
N VAL A 37 3.23 -10.37 14.37
CA VAL A 37 4.57 -9.77 14.43
C VAL A 37 4.65 -8.97 15.73
N ASP A 38 5.59 -9.34 16.58
CA ASP A 38 5.77 -8.72 17.89
C ASP A 38 6.45 -7.36 17.82
N ASN A 39 6.25 -6.55 18.87
CA ASN A 39 6.95 -5.28 19.10
C ASN A 39 6.75 -4.26 17.98
N LEU A 40 5.61 -4.32 17.29
CA LEU A 40 5.21 -3.30 16.32
C LEU A 40 4.77 -2.02 17.04
N THR A 41 5.21 -0.88 16.51
CA THR A 41 4.88 0.44 17.05
C THR A 41 4.10 1.27 16.03
N ALA A 42 3.25 2.18 16.52
CA ALA A 42 2.47 3.07 15.68
C ALA A 42 3.36 4.03 14.88
N VAL A 43 2.93 4.38 13.66
CA VAL A 43 3.68 5.28 12.77
C VAL A 43 2.82 6.49 12.41
N VAL A 44 3.41 7.68 12.48
CA VAL A 44 2.78 8.95 12.10
C VAL A 44 3.35 9.41 10.77
N ALA A 45 2.53 10.08 9.95
CA ALA A 45 2.98 10.64 8.69
C ALA A 45 4.15 11.62 8.89
N PRO A 46 5.21 11.56 8.07
CA PRO A 46 6.33 12.48 8.17
C PRO A 46 5.93 13.95 8.04
N ALA A 47 6.68 14.81 8.73
CA ALA A 47 6.40 16.24 8.86
C ALA A 47 6.13 16.97 7.52
N PRO A 48 6.85 16.71 6.40
CA PRO A 48 6.55 17.35 5.12
C PRO A 48 5.09 17.16 4.67
N TRP A 49 4.55 15.95 4.84
CA TRP A 49 3.17 15.67 4.49
C TRP A 49 2.18 16.06 5.59
N GLY A 50 2.57 15.98 6.87
CA GLY A 50 1.69 16.36 7.98
C GLY A 50 1.42 17.86 8.08
N ALA A 51 2.46 18.69 7.94
CA ALA A 51 2.36 20.13 8.10
C ALA A 51 1.72 20.83 6.89
N GLU A 52 2.10 20.42 5.67
CA GLU A 52 1.53 21.01 4.45
C GLU A 52 0.05 20.68 4.27
N ALA A 53 -0.31 19.42 4.53
CA ALA A 53 -1.68 18.95 4.42
C ALA A 53 -2.61 19.63 5.45
N GLY A 54 -2.15 19.78 6.71
CA GLY A 54 -2.90 20.47 7.76
C GLY A 54 -3.09 21.98 7.50
N ALA A 55 -2.22 22.58 6.67
CA ALA A 55 -2.31 23.98 6.27
C ALA A 55 -3.18 24.22 5.02
N GLY A 56 -3.82 23.18 4.47
CA GLY A 56 -4.60 23.27 3.23
C GLY A 56 -3.74 23.57 1.99
N ARG A 57 -2.41 23.36 2.08
CA ARG A 57 -1.49 23.52 0.96
C ARG A 57 -1.44 22.23 0.16
N TRP A 58 -1.30 22.36 -1.15
CA TRP A 58 -1.05 21.21 -2.03
C TRP A 58 0.27 20.56 -1.63
N LEU A 59 0.25 19.28 -1.28
CA LEU A 59 1.45 18.52 -0.95
C LEU A 59 2.46 18.61 -2.11
N GLN A 60 3.63 19.19 -1.85
CA GLN A 60 4.68 19.30 -2.86
C GLN A 60 5.79 18.27 -2.62
N PRO A 61 6.43 17.77 -3.70
CA PRO A 61 7.68 17.05 -3.56
C PRO A 61 8.76 17.92 -2.93
N LEU A 62 9.56 17.32 -2.04
CA LEU A 62 10.80 17.94 -1.56
C LEU A 62 11.74 18.19 -2.75
N SER A 63 12.34 19.37 -2.80
CA SER A 63 13.37 19.73 -3.77
C SER A 63 14.67 18.94 -3.56
N ALA A 64 15.54 18.89 -4.57
CA ALA A 64 16.84 18.22 -4.45
C ALA A 64 17.70 18.82 -3.32
N GLY A 65 17.63 20.15 -3.12
CA GLY A 65 18.30 20.83 -2.02
C GLY A 65 17.77 20.41 -0.65
N GLU A 66 16.44 20.31 -0.50
CA GLU A 66 15.81 19.82 0.74
C GLU A 66 16.17 18.36 1.01
N LEU A 67 16.21 17.50 -0.01
CA LEU A 67 16.64 16.10 0.14
C LEU A 67 18.13 16.00 0.53
N GLY A 68 18.98 16.86 -0.03
CA GLY A 68 20.42 16.85 0.19
C GLY A 68 20.86 17.20 1.62
N VAL A 69 20.00 17.89 2.39
CA VAL A 69 20.28 18.26 3.79
C VAL A 69 19.73 17.24 4.80
N LEU A 70 18.95 16.24 4.36
CA LEU A 70 18.38 15.26 5.28
C LEU A 70 19.44 14.24 5.74
N PRO A 71 19.40 13.83 7.03
CA PRO A 71 20.24 12.75 7.50
C PRO A 71 19.84 11.42 6.81
N PRO A 72 20.77 10.46 6.68
CA PRO A 72 20.51 9.19 6.01
C PRO A 72 19.27 8.43 6.55
N SER A 73 19.03 8.49 7.86
CA SER A 73 17.87 7.84 8.49
C SER A 73 16.53 8.41 8.02
N GLN A 74 16.44 9.73 7.81
CA GLN A 74 15.24 10.38 7.29
C GLN A 74 15.05 10.09 5.79
N LEU A 75 16.13 9.99 5.01
CA LEU A 75 16.06 9.57 3.62
C LEU A 75 15.53 8.12 3.49
N VAL A 76 16.04 7.21 4.34
CA VAL A 76 15.55 5.83 4.40
C VAL A 76 14.07 5.80 4.75
N GLU A 77 13.63 6.60 5.72
CA GLU A 77 12.21 6.73 6.06
C GLU A 77 11.37 7.24 4.88
N LEU A 78 11.78 8.33 4.23
CA LEU A 78 11.07 8.87 3.06
C LEU A 78 10.95 7.86 1.92
N VAL A 79 11.99 7.08 1.66
CA VAL A 79 11.95 6.01 0.65
C VAL A 79 10.95 4.91 1.02
N GLN A 80 10.85 4.55 2.31
CA GLN A 80 9.84 3.58 2.76
C GLN A 80 8.41 4.10 2.60
N TRP A 81 8.18 5.38 2.93
CA TRP A 81 6.88 6.04 2.69
C TRP A 81 6.55 6.19 1.21
N SER A 82 7.55 6.45 0.37
CA SER A 82 7.40 6.46 -1.08
C SER A 82 6.97 5.09 -1.62
N ASP A 83 7.58 4.00 -1.14
CA ASP A 83 7.16 2.65 -1.50
C ASP A 83 5.72 2.35 -1.03
N LEU A 84 5.32 2.83 0.16
CA LEU A 84 3.94 2.72 0.65
C LEU A 84 2.96 3.48 -0.25
N ILE A 85 3.19 4.76 -0.50
CA ILE A 85 2.31 5.62 -1.31
C ILE A 85 2.16 5.05 -2.73
N LEU A 86 3.26 4.57 -3.32
CA LEU A 86 3.23 3.92 -4.62
C LEU A 86 2.42 2.61 -4.57
N PHE A 87 2.60 1.79 -3.54
CA PHE A 87 1.85 0.54 -3.37
C PHE A 87 0.35 0.78 -3.18
N ASP A 88 -0.01 1.73 -2.31
CA ASP A 88 -1.40 2.13 -2.06
C ASP A 88 -2.02 2.74 -3.31
N TYR A 89 -1.28 3.58 -4.05
CA TYR A 89 -1.74 4.06 -5.34
C TYR A 89 -2.00 2.90 -6.30
N LEU A 90 -1.05 1.99 -6.55
CA LEU A 90 -1.26 0.88 -7.49
C LEU A 90 -2.47 0.01 -7.12
N THR A 91 -2.66 -0.25 -5.83
CA THR A 91 -3.79 -1.05 -5.33
C THR A 91 -5.07 -0.23 -5.11
N ALA A 92 -5.02 1.09 -5.21
CA ALA A 92 -6.08 1.99 -4.75
C ALA A 92 -6.50 1.72 -3.29
N ASN A 93 -5.56 1.34 -2.43
CA ASN A 93 -5.83 1.22 -1.01
C ASN A 93 -6.13 2.61 -0.44
N PHE A 94 -7.21 2.72 0.32
CA PHE A 94 -7.65 3.98 0.91
C PHE A 94 -7.62 3.97 2.45
N ASP A 95 -7.40 2.81 3.09
CA ASP A 95 -7.52 2.64 4.54
C ASP A 95 -6.16 2.77 5.27
N ARG A 96 -5.43 3.83 4.92
CA ARG A 96 -4.10 4.18 5.47
C ARG A 96 -3.88 5.70 5.46
N LEU A 97 -2.91 6.19 4.69
CA LEU A 97 -2.60 7.61 4.59
C LEU A 97 -3.69 8.38 3.83
N VAL A 98 -4.33 7.73 2.86
CA VAL A 98 -5.42 8.30 2.06
C VAL A 98 -6.62 8.67 2.92
N SER A 99 -7.03 7.81 3.86
CA SER A 99 -8.13 8.11 4.79
C SER A 99 -7.76 9.25 5.74
N ASN A 100 -6.52 9.31 6.24
CA ASN A 100 -6.05 10.48 6.99
C ASN A 100 -6.14 11.75 6.15
N PHE A 101 -5.70 11.71 4.89
CA PHE A 101 -5.72 12.87 3.99
C PHE A 101 -7.16 13.31 3.66
N PHE A 102 -8.07 12.36 3.47
CA PHE A 102 -9.51 12.63 3.34
C PHE A 102 -10.08 13.28 4.60
N SER A 103 -9.69 12.81 5.78
CA SER A 103 -10.21 13.30 7.06
C SER A 103 -9.78 14.72 7.45
N LEU A 104 -8.78 15.29 6.77
CA LEU A 104 -8.33 16.67 7.01
C LEU A 104 -9.43 17.72 6.83
N GLN A 105 -10.44 17.43 6.01
CA GLN A 105 -11.59 18.31 5.83
C GLN A 105 -12.44 18.48 7.11
N TRP A 106 -12.28 17.58 8.09
CA TRP A 106 -12.97 17.66 9.39
C TRP A 106 -12.02 17.80 10.58
N ASP A 107 -10.79 17.27 10.51
CA ASP A 107 -9.83 17.34 11.61
C ASP A 107 -8.40 17.65 11.12
N PRO A 108 -7.90 18.89 11.31
CA PRO A 108 -6.57 19.28 10.84
C PRO A 108 -5.43 18.53 11.55
N ARG A 109 -5.73 17.84 12.67
CA ARG A 109 -4.73 17.11 13.47
C ARG A 109 -4.59 15.66 13.05
N VAL A 110 -5.42 15.16 12.13
CA VAL A 110 -5.46 13.72 11.78
C VAL A 110 -4.11 13.21 11.26
N MET A 111 -3.33 14.05 10.58
CA MET A 111 -2.01 13.69 10.08
C MET A 111 -0.96 13.52 11.19
N GLY A 112 -1.22 14.07 12.39
CA GLY A 112 -0.39 13.87 13.58
C GLY A 112 -0.75 12.61 14.38
N ARG A 113 -1.69 11.80 13.89
CA ARG A 113 -2.10 10.53 14.52
C ARG A 113 -1.40 9.34 13.88
N ALA A 114 -1.48 8.20 14.57
CA ALA A 114 -1.07 6.92 14.00
C ALA A 114 -1.81 6.66 12.68
N THR A 115 -1.07 6.24 11.67
CA THR A 115 -1.62 5.87 10.35
C THR A 115 -2.23 4.49 10.45
N SER A 116 -3.51 4.36 10.04
CA SER A 116 -4.22 3.08 10.06
C SER A 116 -3.42 2.00 9.31
N ASN A 117 -3.47 0.77 9.83
CA ASN A 117 -2.89 -0.42 9.21
C ASN A 117 -1.39 -0.38 8.89
N LEU A 118 -0.67 0.66 9.36
CA LEU A 118 0.75 0.87 9.13
C LEU A 118 1.50 0.89 10.46
N LEU A 119 2.45 -0.02 10.60
CA LEU A 119 3.24 -0.16 11.82
C LEU A 119 4.74 -0.16 11.51
N ARG A 120 5.56 0.09 12.54
CA ARG A 120 7.02 0.04 12.45
C ARG A 120 7.55 -1.13 13.25
N ALA A 121 8.38 -1.93 12.59
CA ALA A 121 9.12 -3.02 13.19
C ALA A 121 10.36 -2.50 13.95
N PRO A 122 10.91 -3.30 14.90
CA PRO A 122 12.08 -2.89 15.70
C PRO A 122 13.33 -2.54 14.87
N ASP A 123 13.46 -3.08 13.66
CA ASP A 123 14.54 -2.76 12.71
C ASP A 123 14.33 -1.43 11.96
N GLY A 124 13.24 -0.71 12.27
CA GLY A 124 12.86 0.55 11.64
C GLY A 124 12.04 0.39 10.37
N GLY A 125 11.78 -0.85 9.92
CA GLY A 125 11.01 -1.17 8.73
C GLY A 125 9.52 -0.86 8.86
N LEU A 126 8.91 -0.28 7.83
CA LEU A 126 7.46 -0.14 7.74
C LEU A 126 6.80 -1.48 7.36
N VAL A 127 5.76 -1.85 8.11
CA VAL A 127 4.98 -3.08 7.93
C VAL A 127 3.57 -2.71 7.46
N PHE A 128 3.24 -3.16 6.25
CA PHE A 128 1.96 -2.88 5.60
C PHE A 128 0.95 -3.98 5.98
N MET A 129 0.17 -3.76 7.04
CA MET A 129 -0.85 -4.72 7.50
C MET A 129 -2.20 -4.48 6.84
N ASP A 130 -3.08 -5.47 6.85
CA ASP A 130 -4.48 -5.28 6.44
C ASP A 130 -4.67 -4.54 5.09
N ASN A 131 -4.30 -5.21 4.01
CA ASN A 131 -4.35 -4.64 2.66
C ASN A 131 -5.68 -4.94 1.94
N GLU A 132 -6.73 -5.29 2.68
CA GLU A 132 -8.01 -5.73 2.11
C GLU A 132 -8.79 -4.60 1.42
N ALA A 133 -8.55 -3.36 1.86
CA ALA A 133 -9.13 -2.17 1.24
C ALA A 133 -8.55 -1.85 -0.15
N GLY A 134 -7.56 -2.61 -0.64
CA GLY A 134 -6.98 -2.47 -1.97
C GLY A 134 -7.61 -3.36 -3.06
N LEU A 135 -7.02 -3.27 -4.26
CA LEU A 135 -7.36 -4.02 -5.47
C LEU A 135 -8.86 -4.02 -5.76
N VAL A 136 -9.52 -5.18 -5.65
CA VAL A 136 -10.94 -5.34 -6.01
C VAL A 136 -11.82 -4.38 -5.20
N HIS A 137 -11.53 -4.21 -3.91
CA HIS A 137 -12.30 -3.31 -3.06
C HIS A 137 -11.99 -1.84 -3.38
N GLY A 138 -10.71 -1.46 -3.36
CA GLY A 138 -10.27 -0.10 -3.70
C GLY A 138 -10.72 0.36 -5.07
N TYR A 139 -10.64 -0.50 -6.09
CA TYR A 139 -11.05 -0.20 -7.46
C TYR A 139 -12.54 0.08 -7.61
N ARG A 140 -13.40 -0.46 -6.73
CA ARG A 140 -14.84 -0.16 -6.71
C ARG A 140 -15.13 1.26 -6.23
N LEU A 141 -14.22 1.85 -5.45
CA LEU A 141 -14.41 3.15 -4.79
C LEU A 141 -13.49 4.25 -5.35
N LEU A 142 -12.89 4.04 -6.53
CA LEU A 142 -11.96 5.00 -7.15
C LEU A 142 -12.52 6.42 -7.23
N ALA A 143 -13.77 6.59 -7.64
CA ALA A 143 -14.36 7.92 -7.81
C ALA A 143 -14.30 8.76 -6.51
N MET A 144 -14.33 8.11 -5.35
CA MET A 144 -14.25 8.76 -4.04
C MET A 144 -12.80 8.98 -3.59
N TRP A 145 -11.95 7.97 -3.73
CA TRP A 145 -10.63 7.95 -3.07
C TRP A 145 -9.45 8.28 -3.98
N ASP A 146 -9.60 8.12 -5.29
CA ASP A 146 -8.47 8.28 -6.22
C ASP A 146 -7.90 9.70 -6.29
N PRO A 147 -8.69 10.79 -6.12
CA PRO A 147 -8.13 12.14 -6.04
C PRO A 147 -7.10 12.30 -4.91
N TYR A 148 -7.32 11.62 -3.77
CA TYR A 148 -6.41 11.66 -2.62
C TYR A 148 -5.18 10.76 -2.85
N ASN A 149 -5.39 9.56 -3.41
CA ASN A 149 -4.30 8.66 -3.81
C ASN A 149 -3.35 9.30 -4.82
N GLU A 150 -3.89 9.92 -5.87
CA GLU A 150 -3.09 10.61 -6.89
C GLU A 150 -2.35 11.82 -6.30
N SER A 151 -3.01 12.60 -5.42
CA SER A 151 -2.38 13.74 -4.75
C SER A 151 -1.18 13.32 -3.91
N LEU A 152 -1.28 12.20 -3.18
CA LEU A 152 -0.16 11.62 -2.43
C LEU A 152 0.96 11.12 -3.35
N LEU A 153 0.63 10.43 -4.45
CA LEU A 153 1.65 9.98 -5.39
C LEU A 153 2.39 11.17 -6.03
N ARG A 154 1.68 12.25 -6.34
CA ARG A 154 2.27 13.46 -6.93
C ARG A 154 3.17 14.23 -5.97
N SER A 155 3.02 14.04 -4.66
CA SER A 155 3.82 14.72 -3.64
C SER A 155 5.17 14.05 -3.36
N ILE A 156 5.52 12.98 -4.09
CA ILE A 156 6.79 12.27 -3.91
C ILE A 156 7.61 12.29 -5.20
N CYS A 157 8.90 12.59 -5.10
CA CYS A 157 9.87 12.47 -6.20
C CYS A 157 11.16 11.73 -5.80
N VAL A 158 11.13 10.99 -4.69
CA VAL A 158 12.19 10.08 -4.28
C VAL A 158 11.66 8.66 -4.35
N PHE A 159 12.40 7.75 -4.99
CA PHE A 159 11.98 6.36 -5.17
C PHE A 159 13.14 5.42 -4.92
N ARG A 160 12.86 4.26 -4.33
CA ARG A 160 13.83 3.16 -4.29
C ARG A 160 14.16 2.77 -5.72
N GLU A 161 15.46 2.76 -6.07
CA GLU A 161 15.92 2.38 -7.42
C GLU A 161 15.34 1.02 -7.85
N GLY A 162 15.35 0.08 -6.90
CA GLY A 162 14.74 -1.23 -7.07
C GLY A 162 13.27 -1.14 -7.48
N THR A 163 12.47 -0.32 -6.83
CA THR A 163 11.03 -0.15 -7.13
C THR A 163 10.84 0.50 -8.50
N ALA A 164 11.55 1.60 -8.78
CA ALA A 164 11.47 2.32 -10.04
C ALA A 164 11.78 1.43 -11.25
N ARG A 165 12.82 0.58 -11.15
CA ARG A 165 13.18 -0.39 -12.19
C ARG A 165 12.06 -1.41 -12.46
N ARG A 166 11.36 -1.89 -11.43
CA ARG A 166 10.28 -2.88 -11.61
C ARG A 166 9.03 -2.24 -12.19
N VAL A 167 8.72 -1.00 -11.80
CA VAL A 167 7.65 -0.23 -12.45
C VAL A 167 7.94 -0.04 -13.94
N ALA A 168 9.16 0.35 -14.30
CA ALA A 168 9.56 0.50 -15.71
C ALA A 168 9.46 -0.81 -16.49
N GLU A 169 9.82 -1.94 -15.87
CA GLU A 169 9.66 -3.26 -16.47
C GLU A 169 8.19 -3.62 -16.71
N LEU A 170 7.32 -3.44 -15.71
CA LEU A 170 5.89 -3.71 -15.81
C LEU A 170 5.21 -2.82 -16.85
N HIS A 171 5.60 -1.55 -16.92
CA HIS A 171 5.15 -0.61 -17.93
C HIS A 171 5.54 -1.09 -19.34
N ARG A 172 6.83 -1.35 -19.57
CA ARG A 172 7.36 -1.78 -20.87
C ARG A 172 6.72 -3.07 -21.36
N ARG A 173 6.54 -4.06 -20.47
CA ARG A 173 5.96 -5.37 -20.82
C ARG A 173 4.43 -5.36 -20.89
N ARG A 174 3.76 -4.29 -20.44
CA ARG A 174 2.31 -4.22 -20.24
C ARG A 174 1.73 -5.44 -19.53
N SER A 175 2.44 -5.91 -18.49
CA SER A 175 2.21 -7.23 -17.90
C SER A 175 1.80 -7.20 -16.44
N ALA A 176 1.28 -6.07 -15.93
CA ALA A 176 1.00 -5.90 -14.50
C ALA A 176 0.06 -6.98 -13.94
N ALA A 177 -1.11 -7.16 -14.55
CA ALA A 177 -2.07 -8.18 -14.10
C ALA A 177 -1.58 -9.62 -14.33
N ALA A 178 -0.86 -9.87 -15.42
CA ALA A 178 -0.30 -11.19 -15.72
C ALA A 178 0.79 -11.60 -14.70
N GLU A 179 1.67 -10.66 -14.34
CA GLU A 179 2.69 -10.83 -13.31
C GLU A 179 2.04 -11.09 -11.94
N LEU A 180 1.03 -10.28 -11.58
CA LEU A 180 0.29 -10.46 -10.33
C LEU A 180 -0.40 -11.83 -10.29
N ARG A 181 -1.08 -12.23 -11.36
CA ARG A 181 -1.73 -13.54 -11.48
C ARG A 181 -0.73 -14.68 -11.35
N ARG A 182 0.43 -14.57 -12.01
CA ARG A 182 1.49 -15.59 -11.93
C ARG A 182 2.00 -15.75 -10.50
N ARG A 183 2.28 -14.64 -9.81
CA ARG A 183 2.74 -14.66 -8.42
C ARG A 183 1.67 -15.18 -7.47
N TYR A 184 0.42 -14.78 -7.69
CA TYR A 184 -0.72 -15.23 -6.90
C TYR A 184 -0.87 -16.76 -6.98
N ARG A 185 -0.94 -17.32 -8.19
CA ARG A 185 -1.05 -18.78 -8.40
C ARG A 185 0.16 -19.56 -7.88
N ALA A 186 1.35 -18.98 -8.00
CA ALA A 186 2.59 -19.64 -7.55
C ALA A 186 2.74 -19.65 -6.02
N ARG A 187 2.05 -18.77 -5.29
CA ARG A 187 2.24 -18.59 -3.85
C ARG A 187 1.02 -18.93 -3.00
N GLU A 188 -0.16 -19.00 -3.60
CA GLU A 188 -1.41 -19.22 -2.88
C GLU A 188 -2.08 -20.54 -3.32
N PRO A 189 -1.98 -21.63 -2.54
CA PRO A 189 -2.56 -22.93 -2.88
C PRO A 189 -4.08 -22.90 -3.12
N LEU A 190 -4.80 -22.00 -2.45
CA LEU A 190 -6.26 -21.86 -2.58
C LEU A 190 -6.67 -20.89 -3.70
N TRP A 191 -5.75 -20.49 -4.59
CA TRP A 191 -6.03 -19.51 -5.63
C TRP A 191 -7.24 -19.86 -6.51
N ALA A 192 -7.48 -21.16 -6.74
CA ALA A 192 -8.59 -21.63 -7.58
C ALA A 192 -9.97 -21.45 -6.92
N ARG A 193 -10.01 -21.27 -5.59
CA ARG A 193 -11.25 -21.04 -4.84
C ARG A 193 -11.63 -19.57 -4.74
N LEU A 194 -10.72 -18.66 -5.09
CA LEU A 194 -10.95 -17.24 -5.05
C LEU A 194 -10.97 -16.65 -6.46
N GLY A 195 -11.66 -15.53 -6.58
CA GLY A 195 -11.62 -14.72 -7.79
C GLY A 195 -10.24 -14.10 -8.01
N PHE A 196 -10.05 -13.59 -9.22
CA PHE A 196 -8.96 -12.69 -9.57
C PHE A 196 -9.54 -11.37 -10.07
N LEU A 197 -8.68 -10.42 -10.44
CA LEU A 197 -9.08 -9.20 -11.13
C LEU A 197 -9.89 -9.54 -12.40
N SER A 198 -11.00 -8.82 -12.60
CA SER A 198 -11.69 -8.79 -13.90
C SER A 198 -10.82 -8.13 -14.97
N GLU A 199 -11.20 -8.24 -16.25
CA GLU A 199 -10.46 -7.60 -17.35
C GLU A 199 -10.35 -6.09 -17.16
N ARG A 200 -11.47 -5.42 -16.83
CA ARG A 200 -11.49 -3.99 -16.52
C ARG A 200 -10.55 -3.63 -15.36
N GLN A 201 -10.50 -4.45 -14.31
CA GLN A 201 -9.60 -4.22 -13.18
C GLN A 201 -8.13 -4.47 -13.54
N ALA A 202 -7.86 -5.42 -14.43
CA ALA A 202 -6.53 -5.70 -14.95
C ALA A 202 -6.01 -4.54 -15.82
N GLU A 203 -6.85 -3.99 -16.69
CA GLU A 203 -6.55 -2.81 -17.50
C GLU A 203 -6.30 -1.58 -16.62
N LEU A 204 -7.13 -1.38 -15.60
CA LEU A 204 -6.97 -0.33 -14.62
C LEU A 204 -5.62 -0.44 -13.87
N LEU A 205 -5.26 -1.63 -13.37
CA LEU A 205 -3.95 -1.85 -12.74
C LEU A 205 -2.81 -1.47 -13.70
N GLN A 206 -2.92 -1.85 -14.97
CA GLN A 206 -1.91 -1.47 -15.98
C GLN A 206 -1.87 0.05 -16.21
N ALA A 207 -3.02 0.72 -16.30
CA ALA A 207 -3.09 2.17 -16.47
C ALA A 207 -2.46 2.91 -15.27
N ARG A 208 -2.65 2.38 -14.05
CA ARG A 208 -2.01 2.91 -12.84
C ARG A 208 -0.49 2.69 -12.85
N VAL A 209 -0.01 1.54 -13.29
CA VAL A 209 1.45 1.32 -13.54
C VAL A 209 1.99 2.32 -14.56
N ASP A 210 1.26 2.55 -15.65
CA ASP A 210 1.66 3.51 -16.69
C ASP A 210 1.73 4.94 -16.14
N PHE A 211 0.80 5.32 -15.25
CA PHE A 211 0.83 6.60 -14.55
C PHE A 211 2.05 6.72 -13.63
N VAL A 212 2.29 5.74 -12.77
CA VAL A 212 3.46 5.73 -11.86
C VAL A 212 4.76 5.82 -12.66
N HIS A 213 4.88 5.08 -13.76
CA HIS A 213 6.06 5.17 -14.62
C HIS A 213 6.28 6.57 -15.18
N ARG A 214 5.23 7.22 -15.71
CA ARG A 214 5.31 8.61 -16.19
C ARG A 214 5.71 9.57 -15.09
N HIS A 215 5.16 9.40 -13.89
CA HIS A 215 5.50 10.23 -12.73
C HIS A 215 6.97 10.09 -12.32
N ILE A 216 7.48 8.85 -12.22
CA ILE A 216 8.90 8.59 -11.94
C ILE A 216 9.80 9.22 -13.02
N ALA A 217 9.44 9.09 -14.30
CA ALA A 217 10.18 9.69 -15.40
C ALA A 217 10.19 11.23 -15.33
N HIS A 218 9.06 11.83 -14.95
CA HIS A 218 8.94 13.27 -14.73
C HIS A 218 9.86 13.75 -13.60
N CYS A 219 9.80 13.11 -12.42
CA CYS A 219 10.68 13.44 -11.30
C CYS A 219 12.16 13.31 -11.67
N ARG A 220 12.53 12.27 -12.44
CA ARG A 220 13.91 12.09 -12.92
C ARG A 220 14.36 13.22 -13.86
N ALA A 221 13.48 13.66 -14.77
CA ALA A 221 13.77 14.78 -15.67
C ALA A 221 13.92 16.09 -14.89
N GLN A 222 13.08 16.33 -13.88
CA GLN A 222 13.20 17.50 -12.99
C GLN A 222 14.52 17.49 -12.22
N ALA A 223 14.92 16.34 -11.68
CA ALA A 223 16.19 16.21 -10.96
C ALA A 223 17.42 16.44 -11.86
N ALA A 224 17.32 16.17 -13.16
CA ALA A 224 18.41 16.39 -14.11
C ALA A 224 18.56 17.85 -14.58
N MET A 225 17.58 18.72 -14.26
CA MET A 225 17.62 20.16 -14.54
C MET A 225 18.16 20.99 -13.36
N LEU A 226 18.44 20.34 -12.23
CA LEU A 226 19.01 20.93 -11.00
C LEU A 226 20.51 20.63 -10.92
#